data_AF-A0A0U1DZ37-F1
#
_entry.id   AF-A0A0U1DZ37-F1
#
_cell.length_a   1.000
_cell.length_b   1.000
_cell.length_c   1.000
_cell.angle_alpha   90.00
_cell.angle_beta   90.00
_cell.angle_gamma   90.00
#
_symmetry.space_group_name_H-M   'P 1'
#
loop_
_entity.id
_entity.type
_entity.pdbx_description
1 polymer ?
#
loop_
_entity_poly.entity_id
_entity_poly.type
_entity_poly.pdbx_seq_one_letter_code
_entity_poly.pdbx_strand_id
1 'polypeptide(L)'
;MHVAAYYVDGESKLDAVGTVLAVAIPVGVYLVAMFVIYSFLVKELDLLHALLLVLAAAVLVIAVVLAAQGTSMALCLLVVTAAPVVVVIGFEAVGHRHAAEIVGRRLDVHRPG
;
A
#
# COMPACT_ATOMS: atom_id res chain seq x y z
N MET A 1 -22.13 -5.82 30.17
CA MET A 1 -23.11 -5.31 29.18
C MET A 1 -22.96 -3.79 29.02
N HIS A 2 -21.84 -3.33 28.42
CA HIS A 2 -21.59 -1.91 28.09
C HIS A 2 -21.19 -1.73 26.59
N VAL A 3 -21.34 -2.79 25.79
CA VAL A 3 -20.93 -2.82 24.37
C VAL A 3 -22.01 -2.21 23.46
N ALA A 4 -23.29 -2.25 23.87
CA ALA A 4 -24.39 -1.63 23.11
C ALA A 4 -24.55 -0.11 23.37
N ALA A 5 -24.01 0.42 24.46
CA ALA A 5 -24.07 1.86 24.77
C ALA A 5 -23.05 2.66 23.92
N TYR A 6 -21.88 2.08 23.60
CA TYR A 6 -20.93 2.67 22.65
C TYR A 6 -21.40 2.62 21.19
N TYR A 7 -22.46 1.88 20.88
CA TYR A 7 -23.04 1.80 19.54
C TYR A 7 -24.17 2.83 19.32
N VAL A 8 -24.69 3.43 20.40
CA VAL A 8 -25.87 4.32 20.36
C VAL A 8 -25.54 5.76 20.80
N ASP A 9 -24.27 6.11 20.94
CA ASP A 9 -23.84 7.52 21.05
C ASP A 9 -23.26 7.97 19.71
N GLY A 10 -24.03 8.77 18.97
CA GLY A 10 -23.62 9.48 17.76
C GLY A 10 -22.58 10.58 18.01
N GLU A 11 -21.62 10.33 18.90
CA GLU A 11 -20.55 11.23 19.32
C GLU A 11 -19.18 10.59 19.04
N SER A 12 -18.95 10.20 17.77
CA SER A 12 -17.61 9.94 17.25
C SER A 12 -16.89 11.29 17.00
N LYS A 13 -16.71 12.09 18.06
CA LYS A 13 -15.92 13.34 18.06
C LYS A 13 -14.48 13.13 18.57
N LEU A 14 -13.95 11.91 18.45
CA LEU A 14 -12.53 11.80 18.17
C LEU A 14 -12.39 12.15 16.70
N ASP A 15 -11.56 13.13 16.36
CA ASP A 15 -11.29 13.50 14.97
C ASP A 15 -10.90 12.24 14.17
N ALA A 16 -11.88 11.64 13.50
CA ALA A 16 -11.72 10.35 12.84
C ALA A 16 -10.65 10.45 11.74
N VAL A 17 -10.60 11.63 11.12
CA VAL A 17 -9.57 12.04 10.18
C VAL A 17 -8.20 12.05 10.86
N GLY A 18 -8.05 12.70 12.01
CA GLY A 18 -6.81 12.72 12.79
C GLY A 18 -6.30 11.34 13.18
N THR A 19 -7.21 10.43 13.56
CA THR A 19 -6.84 9.04 13.89
C THR A 19 -6.38 8.26 12.66
N VAL A 20 -7.07 8.41 11.53
CA VAL A 20 -6.67 7.77 10.26
C VAL A 20 -5.36 8.35 9.75
N LEU A 21 -5.15 9.66 9.85
CA LEU A 21 -3.89 10.32 9.49
C LEU A 21 -2.72 9.86 10.36
N ALA A 22 -2.93 9.62 11.66
CA ALA A 22 -1.91 9.10 12.55
C ALA A 22 -1.37 7.72 12.12
N VAL A 23 -2.14 6.95 11.33
CA VAL A 23 -1.70 5.67 10.75
C VAL A 23 -1.27 5.82 9.29
N ALA A 24 -2.03 6.57 8.49
CA ALA A 24 -1.76 6.76 7.07
C ALA A 24 -0.42 7.48 6.81
N ILE A 25 -0.04 8.44 7.66
CA ILE A 25 1.24 9.15 7.54
C ILE A 25 2.42 8.20 7.73
N PRO A 26 2.54 7.44 8.85
CA PRO A 26 3.60 6.44 9.01
C PRO A 26 3.66 5.42 7.86
N VAL A 27 2.50 4.94 7.39
CA VAL A 27 2.44 4.00 6.26
C VAL A 27 2.96 4.64 4.98
N GLY A 28 2.55 5.87 4.68
CA GLY A 28 3.06 6.62 3.53
C GLY A 28 4.56 6.84 3.60
N VAL A 29 5.09 7.24 4.76
CA VAL A 29 6.53 7.40 4.99
C VAL A 29 7.27 6.07 4.78
N TYR A 30 6.75 4.97 5.32
CA TYR A 30 7.33 3.64 5.14
C TYR A 30 7.41 3.26 3.65
N LEU A 31 6.32 3.44 2.89
CA LEU A 31 6.30 3.13 1.46
C LEU A 31 7.30 3.99 0.69
N VAL A 32 7.32 5.31 0.93
CA VAL A 32 8.28 6.21 0.28
C VAL A 32 9.71 5.79 0.59
N ALA A 33 10.04 5.52 1.86
CA ALA A 33 11.38 5.09 2.26
C ALA A 33 11.77 3.78 1.57
N MET A 34 10.84 2.82 1.47
CA MET A 34 11.06 1.56 0.77
C MET A 34 11.42 1.78 -0.71
N PHE A 35 10.66 2.62 -1.42
CA PHE A 35 10.95 2.96 -2.83
C PHE A 35 12.25 3.75 -2.99
N VAL A 36 12.58 4.64 -2.06
CA VAL A 36 13.85 5.39 -2.05
C VAL A 36 15.04 4.44 -1.91
N ILE A 37 15.01 3.54 -0.92
CA ILE A 37 16.07 2.55 -0.71
C ILE A 37 16.21 1.65 -1.94
N TYR A 38 15.09 1.17 -2.50
CA TYR A 38 15.09 0.38 -3.72
C TYR A 38 15.77 1.13 -4.88
N SER A 39 15.40 2.40 -5.09
CA SER A 39 15.95 3.24 -6.17
C SER A 39 17.45 3.45 -6.01
N PHE A 40 17.94 3.65 -4.78
CA PHE A 40 19.37 3.75 -4.51
C PHE A 40 20.13 2.44 -4.76
N LEU A 41 19.52 1.30 -4.43
CA LEU A 41 20.14 0.00 -4.58
C LEU A 41 20.20 -0.46 -6.04
N VAL A 42 19.11 -0.26 -6.79
CA VAL A 42 18.97 -0.72 -8.18
C VAL A 42 19.49 0.33 -9.17
N LYS A 43 19.56 1.61 -8.77
CA LYS A 43 19.95 2.75 -9.63
C LYS A 43 19.10 2.90 -10.90
N GLU A 44 17.87 2.40 -10.87
CA GLU A 44 16.94 2.47 -11.99
C GLU A 44 15.59 2.96 -11.48
N LEU A 45 15.19 4.15 -11.92
CA LEU A 45 13.86 4.70 -11.66
C LEU A 45 12.94 4.26 -12.79
N ASP A 46 12.29 3.12 -12.61
CA ASP A 46 11.30 2.64 -13.57
C ASP A 46 9.92 3.29 -13.31
N LEU A 47 9.21 3.63 -14.38
CA LEU A 47 7.86 4.19 -14.38
C LEU A 47 6.89 3.33 -13.56
N LEU A 48 7.12 2.02 -13.49
CA LEU A 48 6.33 1.08 -12.71
C LEU A 48 6.36 1.39 -11.21
N HIS A 49 7.55 1.65 -10.66
CA HIS A 49 7.71 1.98 -9.23
C HIS A 49 7.04 3.30 -8.89
N ALA A 50 7.17 4.30 -9.77
CA ALA A 50 6.48 5.57 -9.63
C ALA A 50 4.95 5.38 -9.66
N LEU A 51 4.43 4.55 -10.58
CA LEU A 51 3.01 4.24 -10.67
C LEU A 51 2.49 3.54 -9.41
N LEU A 52 3.23 2.56 -8.86
CA LEU A 52 2.85 1.86 -7.63
C LEU A 52 2.83 2.80 -6.42
N LEU A 53 3.80 3.72 -6.33
CA LEU A 53 3.82 4.73 -5.28
C LEU A 53 2.62 5.68 -5.38
N VAL A 54 2.28 6.14 -6.60
CA VAL A 54 1.10 6.99 -6.84
C VAL A 54 -0.18 6.24 -6.49
N LEU A 55 -0.30 4.97 -6.88
CA LEU A 55 -1.49 4.17 -6.59
C LEU A 55 -1.65 3.93 -5.09
N ALA A 56 -0.57 3.61 -4.37
CA ALA A 56 -0.61 3.45 -2.93
C ALA A 56 -0.95 4.77 -2.21
N ALA A 57 -0.40 5.89 -2.66
CA ALA A 57 -0.77 7.21 -2.15
C ALA A 57 -2.26 7.51 -2.38
N ALA A 58 -2.82 7.16 -3.55
CA ALA A 58 -4.23 7.31 -3.83
C ALA A 58 -5.10 6.48 -2.86
N VAL A 59 -4.71 5.24 -2.54
CA VAL A 59 -5.40 4.40 -1.55
C VAL A 59 -5.40 5.05 -0.16
N LEU A 60 -4.28 5.63 0.27
CA LEU A 60 -4.20 6.36 1.55
C LEU A 60 -5.09 7.61 1.56
N VAL A 61 -5.14 8.36 0.45
CA VAL A 61 -6.04 9.51 0.30
C VAL A 61 -7.50 9.07 0.38
N ILE A 62 -7.87 7.95 -0.27
CA ILE A 62 -9.22 7.40 -0.18
C ILE A 62 -9.58 7.08 1.27
N ALA A 63 -8.68 6.46 2.05
CA ALA A 63 -8.94 6.18 3.46
C ALA A 63 -9.25 7.45 4.27
N VAL A 64 -8.48 8.53 4.04
CA VAL A 64 -8.67 9.82 4.72
C VAL A 64 -10.00 10.47 4.29
N VAL A 65 -10.34 10.40 3.01
CA VAL A 65 -11.61 10.91 2.48
C VAL A 65 -12.81 10.15 3.03
N LEU A 66 -12.71 8.83 3.18
CA LEU A 66 -13.76 8.01 3.82
C LEU A 66 -13.97 8.42 5.28
N ALA A 67 -12.88 8.68 6.02
CA ALA A 67 -12.95 9.17 7.40
C ALA A 67 -13.64 10.54 7.47
N ALA A 68 -13.34 11.44 6.54
CA ALA A 68 -13.97 12.75 6.45
C ALA A 68 -15.47 12.68 6.13
N GLN A 69 -15.92 11.62 5.47
CA GLN A 69 -17.34 11.36 5.18
C GLN A 69 -18.08 10.66 6.34
N GLY A 70 -17.42 10.41 7.48
CA GLY A 70 -18.02 9.74 8.63
C GLY A 70 -18.13 8.21 8.47
N THR A 71 -17.34 7.62 7.56
CA THR A 71 -17.26 6.16 7.43
C THR A 71 -16.67 5.54 8.70
N SER A 72 -17.03 4.30 9.02
CA SER A 72 -16.52 3.62 10.20
C SER A 72 -14.98 3.54 10.21
N MET A 73 -14.38 3.74 11.40
CA MET A 73 -12.93 3.68 11.59
C MET A 73 -12.33 2.36 11.08
N ALA A 74 -13.03 1.25 11.29
CA ALA A 74 -12.61 -0.07 10.84
C ALA A 74 -12.43 -0.13 9.31
N LEU A 75 -13.35 0.45 8.54
CA LEU A 75 -13.24 0.50 7.08
C LEU A 75 -12.08 1.40 6.64
N CYS A 76 -11.89 2.54 7.30
CA CYS A 76 -10.78 3.43 6.98
C CYS A 76 -9.43 2.73 7.18
N LEU A 77 -9.23 2.02 8.30
CA LEU A 77 -8.00 1.28 8.58
C LEU A 77 -7.81 0.06 7.66
N LEU A 78 -8.90 -0.59 7.25
CA LEU A 78 -8.86 -1.64 6.24
C LEU A 78 -8.31 -1.09 4.91
N VAL A 79 -8.77 0.09 4.49
CA VAL A 79 -8.29 0.76 3.28
C VAL A 79 -6.82 1.20 3.44
N VAL A 80 -6.41 1.74 4.59
CA VAL A 80 -4.98 2.02 4.86
C VAL A 80 -4.13 0.76 4.72
N THR A 81 -4.60 -0.37 5.23
CA THR A 81 -3.90 -1.67 5.15
C THR A 81 -3.85 -2.19 3.71
N ALA A 82 -4.79 -1.83 2.85
CA ALA A 82 -4.78 -2.21 1.44
C ALA A 82 -3.66 -1.52 0.63
N ALA A 83 -3.17 -0.36 1.08
CA ALA A 83 -2.11 0.37 0.37
C ALA A 83 -0.82 -0.46 0.13
N PRO A 84 -0.20 -1.11 1.14
CA PRO A 84 0.93 -2.00 0.91
C PRO A 84 0.57 -3.27 0.11
N VAL A 85 -0.66 -3.78 0.24
CA VAL A 85 -1.11 -4.96 -0.54
C VAL A 85 -1.10 -4.65 -2.04
N VAL A 86 -1.54 -3.46 -2.43
CA VAL A 86 -1.48 -2.99 -3.83
C VAL A 86 -0.04 -2.99 -4.35
N VAL A 87 0.92 -2.59 -3.53
CA VAL A 87 2.34 -2.61 -3.89
C VAL A 87 2.83 -4.05 -4.10
N VAL A 88 2.52 -4.97 -3.17
CA VAL A 88 2.89 -6.40 -3.29
C VAL A 88 2.32 -7.02 -4.56
N ILE A 89 1.02 -6.83 -4.82
CA ILE A 89 0.37 -7.36 -6.03
C ILE A 89 1.02 -6.78 -7.29
N GLY A 90 1.34 -5.48 -7.30
CA GLY A 90 2.02 -4.84 -8.43
C GLY A 90 3.38 -5.47 -8.73
N PHE A 91 4.16 -5.75 -7.70
CA PHE A 91 5.44 -6.43 -7.82
C PHE A 91 5.30 -7.89 -8.25
N GLU A 92 4.37 -8.66 -7.67
CA GLU A 92 4.17 -10.07 -8.00
C GLU A 92 3.63 -10.26 -9.43
N ALA A 93 2.61 -9.48 -9.82
CA ALA A 93 1.97 -9.58 -11.13
C ALA A 93 2.95 -9.29 -12.27
N VAL A 94 3.88 -8.34 -12.08
CA VAL A 94 4.91 -8.02 -13.06
C VAL A 94 6.12 -8.93 -12.92
N GLY A 95 6.45 -9.32 -11.69
CA GLY A 95 7.58 -10.19 -11.33
C GLY A 95 7.48 -11.58 -11.94
N HIS A 96 6.27 -12.15 -12.06
CA HIS A 96 6.07 -13.44 -12.74
C HIS A 96 6.63 -13.45 -14.17
N ARG A 97 6.48 -12.34 -14.91
CA ARG A 97 7.00 -12.23 -16.29
C ARG A 97 8.51 -12.07 -16.32
N HIS A 98 9.09 -11.26 -15.42
CA HIS A 98 10.54 -11.05 -15.34
C HIS A 98 11.28 -12.30 -14.82
N ALA A 99 10.75 -13.00 -13.83
CA ALA A 99 11.35 -14.22 -13.29
C ALA A 99 11.37 -15.34 -14.34
N ALA A 100 10.29 -15.51 -15.11
CA ALA A 100 10.23 -16.48 -16.20
C ALA A 100 11.26 -16.18 -17.29
N GLU A 101 11.44 -14.90 -17.64
CA GLU A 101 12.37 -14.47 -18.68
C GLU A 101 13.85 -14.60 -18.25
N ILE A 102 14.15 -14.41 -16.96
CA ILE A 102 15.49 -14.63 -16.39
C ILE A 102 15.82 -16.12 -16.29
N VAL A 103 14.86 -16.96 -15.90
CA VAL A 103 15.04 -18.42 -15.83
C VAL A 103 15.24 -19.00 -17.23
N GLY A 104 14.46 -18.57 -18.22
CA GLY A 104 14.65 -18.98 -19.62
C GLY A 104 16.07 -18.69 -20.12
N ARG A 105 16.55 -17.45 -19.93
CA ARG A 105 17.91 -17.06 -20.33
C ARG A 105 19.02 -17.87 -19.66
N ARG A 106 18.86 -18.26 -18.38
CA ARG A 106 19.88 -19.09 -17.70
C ARG A 106 19.85 -20.56 -18.11
N LEU A 107 18.68 -21.09 -18.46
CA LEU A 107 18.56 -22.45 -18.97
C LEU A 107 19.13 -22.58 -20.38
N ASP A 108 18.98 -21.57 -21.22
CA ASP A 108 19.58 -21.53 -22.56
C ASP A 108 21.12 -21.48 -22.50
N VAL A 109 21.68 -20.78 -21.51
CA VAL A 109 23.14 -20.71 -21.28
C VAL A 109 23.71 -22.03 -20.75
N HIS A 110 22.90 -22.86 -20.07
CA HIS A 110 23.35 -24.13 -19.47
C HIS A 110 23.03 -25.37 -20.33
N ARG A 111 22.54 -25.22 -21.56
CA ARG A 111 22.37 -26.36 -22.47
C ARG A 111 23.72 -26.66 -23.16
N PRO A 112 24.45 -27.72 -22.80
CA PRO A 112 25.63 -28.11 -23.56
C PRO A 112 25.16 -28.67 -24.91
N GLY A 113 25.79 -28.21 -25.99
CA GLY A 113 25.59 -28.72 -27.34
C GLY A 113 26.09 -30.14 -27.51
#